data_AF-A0A4D6LAR0-F1
#
_entry.id   AF-A0A4D6LAR0-F1
#
_cell.length_a   1.000
_cell.length_b   1.000
_cell.length_c   1.000
_cell.angle_alpha   90.00
_cell.angle_beta   90.00
_cell.angle_gamma   90.00
#
_symmetry.space_group_name_H-M   'P 1'
#
loop_
_entity.id
_entity.type
_entity.pdbx_description
1 polymer ?
#
loop_
_entity_poly.entity_id
_entity_poly.type
_entity_poly.pdbx_seq_one_letter_code
_entity_poly.pdbx_strand_id
1 'polypeptide(L)'
;MTSAIGCRVESFRNTPLLRSSLNFFRAFSSDSSSTSSSAVSSAQNPKKSKRRKKKNLFEVAQFLPNWGIGYHMAKSHWNEVSYEITKLNLYKDGRHGKAWGIAYKNG
;
A
#
# COMPACT_ATOMS: atom_id res chain seq x y z
N MET A 1 -59.48 -15.82 -11.87
CA MET A 1 -59.29 -15.68 -10.41
C MET A 1 -58.02 -14.86 -10.21
N THR A 2 -58.19 -13.66 -9.65
CA THR A 2 -57.15 -12.65 -9.39
C THR A 2 -56.54 -12.90 -8.01
N SER A 3 -55.22 -12.77 -7.89
CA SER A 3 -54.56 -12.60 -6.59
C SER A 3 -53.36 -11.67 -6.77
N ALA A 4 -53.56 -10.40 -6.42
CA ALA A 4 -52.51 -9.45 -6.12
C ALA A 4 -52.17 -9.55 -4.63
N ILE A 5 -50.89 -9.55 -4.28
CA ILE A 5 -50.40 -9.30 -2.92
C ILE A 5 -49.23 -8.33 -3.02
N GLY A 6 -49.49 -7.08 -2.67
CA GLY A 6 -48.47 -6.15 -2.22
C GLY A 6 -48.47 -6.12 -0.70
N CYS A 7 -47.30 -5.97 -0.09
CA CYS A 7 -47.13 -5.37 1.23
C CYS A 7 -45.74 -4.73 1.29
N ARG A 8 -45.73 -3.43 1.57
CA ARG A 8 -44.58 -2.54 1.76
C ARG A 8 -44.25 -2.49 3.25
N VAL A 9 -42.99 -2.70 3.64
CA VAL A 9 -42.41 -2.54 4.99
C VAL A 9 -40.88 -2.44 4.77
N GLU A 10 -40.05 -1.64 5.42
CA GLU A 10 -40.14 -0.48 6.30
C GLU A 10 -38.69 0.02 6.34
N SER A 11 -38.48 1.33 6.33
CA SER A 11 -37.17 1.95 6.38
C SER A 11 -36.60 1.89 7.81
N PHE A 12 -35.65 0.99 8.07
CA PHE A 12 -34.85 1.09 9.30
C PHE A 12 -33.63 1.98 9.09
N ARG A 13 -33.82 3.25 9.48
CA ARG A 13 -32.74 4.16 9.89
C ARG A 13 -32.01 3.49 11.04
N ASN A 14 -30.67 3.46 10.99
CA ASN A 14 -29.81 3.60 12.16
C ASN A 14 -28.35 3.77 11.72
N THR A 15 -27.94 5.03 11.65
CA THR A 15 -26.54 5.48 11.64
C THR A 15 -26.00 5.47 13.06
N PRO A 16 -24.85 4.83 13.34
CA PRO A 16 -23.98 5.30 14.40
C PRO A 16 -22.91 6.21 13.80
N LEU A 17 -23.14 7.51 13.96
CA LEU A 17 -22.11 8.54 14.02
C LEU A 17 -21.20 8.28 15.24
N LEU A 18 -19.97 8.80 15.16
CA LEU A 18 -18.99 8.99 16.24
C LEU A 18 -18.20 7.72 16.61
N ARG A 19 -16.90 7.73 16.85
CA ARG A 19 -15.89 8.80 16.97
C ARG A 19 -14.61 8.05 17.35
N SER A 20 -13.76 7.69 16.40
CA SER A 20 -12.46 7.11 16.74
C SER A 20 -11.43 8.22 16.82
N SER A 21 -11.09 8.55 18.07
CA SER A 21 -10.14 9.57 18.50
C SER A 21 -8.76 9.34 17.87
N LEU A 22 -8.30 10.32 17.10
CA LEU A 22 -6.91 10.41 16.66
C LEU A 22 -6.07 10.83 17.87
N ASN A 23 -5.46 9.87 18.57
CA ASN A 23 -4.48 10.17 19.62
C ASN A 23 -3.13 10.52 18.97
N PHE A 24 -3.05 11.74 18.43
CA PHE A 24 -1.78 12.42 18.18
C PHE A 24 -1.30 13.11 19.47
N PHE A 25 0.02 13.23 19.59
CA PHE A 25 0.81 13.87 20.67
C PHE A 25 1.17 12.98 21.86
N ARG A 26 2.20 12.15 21.66
CA ARG A 26 3.12 11.76 22.74
C ARG A 26 4.04 12.96 23.02
N ALA A 27 3.74 13.70 24.07
CA ALA A 27 4.59 14.77 24.58
C ALA A 27 5.95 14.21 25.01
N PHE A 28 7.04 14.79 24.49
CA PHE A 28 8.39 14.60 25.02
C PHE A 28 8.58 15.58 26.17
N SER A 29 8.47 15.10 27.41
CA SER A 29 8.97 15.84 28.57
C SER A 29 10.47 15.62 28.67
N SER A 30 11.22 16.69 28.46
CA SER A 30 12.65 16.79 28.76
C SER A 30 12.79 16.92 30.28
N ASP A 31 13.30 15.89 30.95
CA ASP A 31 13.77 15.99 32.33
C ASP A 31 15.29 15.99 32.32
N SER A 32 15.86 17.09 32.81
CA SER A 32 17.29 17.27 33.00
C SER A 32 17.61 17.02 34.46
N SER A 33 18.20 15.86 34.74
CA SER A 33 18.90 15.62 36.00
C SER A 33 20.18 14.83 35.73
N SER A 34 21.28 15.51 36.01
CA SER A 34 22.67 15.08 35.90
C SER A 34 23.02 13.94 36.85
N THR A 35 23.71 12.90 36.36
CA THR A 35 24.76 12.17 37.12
C THR A 35 25.65 11.38 36.15
N SER A 36 26.95 11.49 36.39
CA SER A 36 28.10 11.03 35.63
C SER A 36 28.16 9.52 35.42
N SER A 37 28.48 9.09 34.20
CA SER A 37 29.35 7.92 33.96
C SER A 37 29.81 7.88 32.50
N SER A 38 31.12 7.76 32.35
CA SER A 38 31.89 7.59 31.14
C SER A 38 31.24 6.67 30.09
N ALA A 39 30.85 7.24 28.95
CA ALA A 39 30.60 6.48 27.73
C ALA A 39 31.35 7.20 26.60
N VAL A 40 32.49 6.63 26.25
CA VAL A 40 33.25 6.98 25.05
C VAL A 40 32.32 7.05 23.86
N SER A 41 32.38 8.18 23.17
CA SER A 41 31.67 8.51 21.95
C SER A 41 31.99 7.47 20.87
N SER A 42 31.25 6.36 20.84
CA SER A 42 31.20 5.50 19.67
C SER A 42 30.42 6.29 18.63
N ALA A 43 31.18 6.94 17.75
CA ALA A 43 30.72 7.64 16.58
C ALA A 43 29.50 6.92 15.99
N GLN A 44 28.34 7.58 16.04
CA GLN A 44 27.19 7.21 15.24
C GLN A 44 27.56 7.47 13.78
N ASN A 45 28.36 6.57 13.23
CA ASN A 45 28.55 6.45 11.80
C ASN A 45 27.15 6.16 11.26
N PRO A 46 26.53 7.04 10.46
CA PRO A 46 25.22 6.77 9.90
C PRO A 46 25.39 5.49 9.10
N LYS A 47 24.93 4.36 9.67
CA LYS A 47 25.01 3.05 9.05
C LYS A 47 24.40 3.22 7.67
N LYS A 48 25.27 3.28 6.65
CA LYS A 48 24.93 3.37 5.24
C LYS A 48 23.71 2.49 5.07
N SER A 49 22.57 3.09 4.74
CA SER A 49 21.31 2.36 4.68
C SER A 49 21.56 1.14 3.81
N LYS A 50 21.42 -0.06 4.40
CA LYS A 50 21.68 -1.31 3.68
C LYS A 50 20.80 -1.28 2.45
N ARG A 51 21.42 -1.14 1.26
CA ARG A 51 20.73 -0.85 -0.01
C ARG A 51 19.56 -1.80 -0.15
N ARG A 52 18.34 -1.28 0.04
CA ARG A 52 17.12 -2.10 0.01
C ARG A 52 17.00 -2.67 -1.40
N LYS A 53 16.85 -3.99 -1.50
CA LYS A 53 16.65 -4.66 -2.78
C LYS A 53 15.36 -4.14 -3.41
N LYS A 54 15.40 -3.80 -4.70
CA LYS A 54 14.21 -3.38 -5.45
C LYS A 54 13.20 -4.52 -5.48
N LYS A 55 11.92 -4.17 -5.44
CA LYS A 55 10.80 -5.11 -5.53
C LYS A 55 10.58 -5.57 -6.97
N ASN A 56 10.01 -6.76 -7.13
CA ASN A 56 9.61 -7.29 -8.44
C ASN A 56 8.25 -6.70 -8.86
N LEU A 57 7.92 -6.72 -10.15
CA LEU A 57 6.62 -6.30 -10.69
C LEU A 57 5.46 -7.03 -10.00
N PHE A 58 5.57 -8.35 -9.81
CA PHE A 58 4.52 -9.14 -9.16
C PHE A 58 4.31 -8.78 -7.68
N GLU A 59 5.38 -8.38 -6.98
CA GLU A 59 5.26 -7.90 -5.60
C GLU A 59 4.53 -6.56 -5.54
N VAL A 60 4.71 -5.71 -6.56
CA VAL A 60 3.95 -4.44 -6.67
C VAL A 60 2.50 -4.72 -7.06
N ALA A 61 2.29 -5.58 -8.05
CA ALA A 61 0.98 -5.99 -8.54
C ALA A 61 0.11 -6.64 -7.46
N GLN A 62 0.71 -7.39 -6.54
CA GLN A 62 0.00 -8.01 -5.41
C GLN A 62 -0.69 -6.97 -4.50
N PHE A 63 -0.15 -5.74 -4.42
CA PHE A 63 -0.77 -4.68 -3.63
C PHE A 63 -1.94 -4.00 -4.33
N LEU A 64 -2.11 -4.23 -5.64
CA LEU A 64 -3.20 -3.65 -6.41
C LEU A 64 -4.39 -4.62 -6.48
N PRO A 65 -5.62 -4.08 -6.55
CA PRO A 65 -6.80 -4.90 -6.82
C PRO A 65 -6.62 -5.63 -8.16
N ASN A 66 -7.15 -6.85 -8.25
CA ASN A 66 -7.06 -7.69 -9.45
C ASN A 66 -5.63 -7.84 -9.99
N TRP A 67 -4.62 -7.84 -9.12
CA TRP A 67 -3.20 -7.94 -9.49
C TRP A 67 -2.72 -6.83 -10.45
N GLY A 68 -3.37 -5.66 -10.42
CA GLY A 68 -2.96 -4.53 -11.26
C GLY A 68 -3.26 -4.69 -12.75
N ILE A 69 -4.15 -5.61 -13.14
CA ILE A 69 -4.66 -5.70 -14.51
C ILE A 69 -5.40 -4.40 -14.87
N GLY A 70 -5.08 -3.81 -16.03
CA GLY A 70 -5.61 -2.52 -16.49
C GLY A 70 -4.83 -1.29 -16.00
N TYR A 71 -3.75 -1.47 -15.22
CA TYR A 71 -2.92 -0.37 -14.76
C TYR A 71 -1.67 -0.21 -15.60
N HIS A 72 -1.25 1.04 -15.80
CA HIS A 72 0.02 1.39 -16.43
C HIS A 72 1.17 1.27 -15.44
N MET A 73 2.18 0.50 -15.81
CA MET A 73 3.43 0.37 -15.06
C MET A 73 4.61 0.71 -15.97
N ALA A 74 5.50 1.53 -15.44
CA ALA A 74 6.75 1.87 -16.09
C ALA A 74 7.91 1.61 -15.14
N LYS A 75 9.07 1.31 -15.72
CA LYS A 75 10.31 1.31 -14.94
C LYS A 75 10.67 2.75 -14.63
N SER A 76 11.14 3.02 -13.41
CA SER A 76 11.42 4.40 -12.95
C SER A 76 12.39 5.23 -13.81
N HIS A 77 13.16 4.64 -14.72
CA HIS A 77 14.02 5.38 -15.65
C HIS A 77 13.50 5.41 -17.10
N TRP A 78 12.29 4.90 -17.34
CA TRP A 78 11.61 4.97 -18.63
C TRP A 78 10.55 6.05 -18.52
N ASN A 79 10.84 7.22 -19.09
CA ASN A 79 9.93 8.37 -18.99
C ASN A 79 8.87 8.36 -20.10
N GLU A 80 9.19 7.74 -21.23
CA GLU A 80 8.37 7.81 -22.44
C GLU A 80 7.56 6.54 -22.68
N VAL A 81 7.76 5.47 -21.90
CA VAL A 81 7.13 4.17 -22.16
C VAL A 81 6.50 3.62 -20.88
N SER A 82 5.19 3.41 -20.94
CA SER A 82 4.40 2.73 -19.93
C SER A 82 3.80 1.45 -20.53
N TYR A 83 3.60 0.42 -19.71
CA TYR A 83 2.96 -0.83 -20.13
C TYR A 83 1.71 -1.05 -19.30
N GLU A 84 0.60 -1.33 -19.96
CA GLU A 84 -0.62 -1.76 -19.28
C GLU A 84 -0.61 -3.28 -19.11
N ILE A 85 -0.86 -3.76 -17.89
CA ILE A 85 -0.93 -5.20 -17.64
C ILE A 85 -2.29 -5.72 -18.14
N THR A 86 -2.30 -6.64 -19.10
CA THR A 86 -3.55 -7.26 -19.60
C THR A 86 -3.76 -8.67 -19.07
N LYS A 87 -2.66 -9.43 -18.91
CA LYS A 87 -2.71 -10.81 -18.45
C LYS A 87 -1.48 -11.16 -17.63
N LEU A 88 -1.70 -11.87 -16.54
CA LEU A 88 -0.64 -12.42 -15.68
C LEU A 88 -0.76 -13.94 -15.61
N ASN A 89 0.37 -14.62 -15.63
CA ASN A 89 0.48 -16.05 -15.35
C ASN A 89 1.52 -16.24 -14.25
N LEU A 90 1.05 -16.52 -13.04
CA LEU A 90 1.87 -16.68 -11.86
C LEU A 90 2.34 -18.12 -11.70
N TYR A 91 3.54 -18.28 -11.15
CA TYR A 91 3.98 -19.55 -10.61
C TYR A 91 3.39 -19.79 -9.21
N LYS A 92 3.65 -20.97 -8.64
CA LYS A 92 3.07 -21.42 -7.36
C LYS A 92 3.27 -20.42 -6.21
N ASP A 93 4.41 -19.74 -6.19
CA ASP A 93 4.76 -18.82 -5.09
C ASP A 93 4.09 -17.44 -5.22
N GLY A 94 3.46 -17.12 -6.36
CA GLY A 94 2.86 -15.81 -6.65
C GLY A 94 3.85 -14.64 -6.79
N ARG A 95 5.15 -14.85 -6.53
CA ARG A 95 6.20 -13.81 -6.60
C ARG A 95 6.84 -13.68 -7.98
N HIS A 96 6.66 -14.70 -8.80
CA HIS A 96 7.25 -14.82 -10.13
C HIS A 96 6.20 -15.32 -11.10
N GLY A 97 6.43 -15.05 -12.38
CA GLY A 97 5.51 -15.43 -13.42
C GLY A 97 5.87 -14.76 -14.74
N LYS A 98 4.90 -14.81 -15.64
CA LYS A 98 4.91 -14.11 -16.92
C LYS A 98 3.80 -13.09 -16.94
N ALA A 99 4.06 -11.96 -17.59
CA ALA A 99 3.09 -10.89 -17.77
C ALA A 99 3.04 -10.53 -19.25
N TRP A 100 1.84 -10.25 -19.74
CA TRP A 100 1.59 -9.68 -21.06
C TRP A 100 0.90 -8.34 -20.87
N GLY A 101 1.15 -7.44 -21.81
CA GLY A 101 0.67 -6.09 -21.74
C GLY A 101 0.82 -5.35 -23.06
N ILE A 102 0.17 -4.18 -23.11
CA ILE A 102 0.23 -3.28 -24.25
C ILE A 102 1.22 -2.17 -23.92
N ALA A 103 2.08 -1.81 -24.88
CA ALA A 103 3.02 -0.72 -24.74
C ALA A 103 2.36 0.60 -25.14
N TYR A 104 2.42 1.58 -24.26
CA TYR A 104 1.98 2.95 -24.49
C TYR A 104 3.22 3.84 -24.54
N LYS A 105 3.27 4.68 -25.58
CA LYS A 105 4.29 5.73 -25.71
C LYS A 105 3.70 7.04 -25.20
N ASN A 106 4.50 7.80 -24.48
CA ASN A 106 4.18 9.10 -23.87
C ASN A 106 3.27 9.06 -22.64
N GLY A 107 3.33 7.97 -21.86
CA GLY A 107 2.77 7.92 -20.51
C GLY A 107 1.27 7.78 -20.49
#